data_AF-A0A813QK97-F1
#
_entry.id   AF-A0A813QK97-F1
#
_cell.length_a   1.000
_cell.length_b   1.000
_cell.length_c   1.000
_cell.angle_alpha   90.00
_cell.angle_beta   90.00
_cell.angle_gamma   90.00
#
_symmetry.space_group_name_H-M   'P 1'
#
loop_
_entity.id
_entity.type
_entity.pdbx_description
1 polymer ?
#
loop_
_entity_poly.entity_id
_entity_poly.type
_entity_poly.pdbx_seq_one_letter_code
_entity_poly.pdbx_strand_id
1 'polypeptide(L)'
;QYYQETFQVMEPTCIHGDLHIGQFHYYFDDINNERIFKIRRHKKIIAPFTWDLKRLATNLVLIAYHQEQFHQIKPCSLHKQFSVISSIPIKHEMSEINWKIFDTVANLMILAEQIAIIVANSHCQPPISIIPTQNTIENNADHCTHIIQTALSSYNQQQELINDICLFSMTYAQIAERDYRLFFKHFRNERIFNGVNVINHTRIPHPLTNARSVSILIVGGGISGMVTALSFARAGIPVRLFEKKTEFGEIGAGMQLAPNCSRILDRLDVLKQVQANAFFPKQIVWMDALTGQRLTCIDLGAKFIETFGYPYIVVHRADLFNAIYQACLANSMITMETDRTVTSVDERPKSIMVECADGMRYDCNMVIAADGLWSSLRKFVCDDGAPISAGYVTYRGTIDIKQVSKEAGLENVQFWIGPDIHLVQYPIRRGESYNQAAIFKSKKIPDDTDEWGTKEELNQRFSIGCKHVKNALKSIQTNFRLPVYDRNPLSKWSRGRLVLLGDAAHPMLQYAGQGAAQALEDADVLVTAYKKYGPLKIDSVFREYEQKRIPHSSKVVQFARDIGTFAHCDGVAKIVRDKILKEHDIYDYEFLKWIYEDHQKDRK
;
A
#
# COMPACT_ATOMS: atom_id res chain seq x y z
N GLN A 1 11.63 -42.19 -4.96
CA GLN A 1 12.57 -43.12 -4.31
C GLN A 1 13.13 -42.57 -3.00
N TYR A 2 13.88 -41.46 -2.96
CA TYR A 2 14.39 -40.91 -1.68
C TYR A 2 13.29 -40.52 -0.66
N TYR A 3 12.09 -40.12 -1.12
CA TYR A 3 10.92 -39.85 -0.25
C TYR A 3 10.19 -41.10 0.27
N GLN A 4 10.41 -42.29 -0.33
CA GLN A 4 9.80 -43.55 0.11
C GLN A 4 10.67 -44.30 1.12
N GLU A 5 11.97 -44.00 1.21
CA GLU A 5 12.91 -44.71 2.10
C GLU A 5 13.02 -44.08 3.50
N THR A 6 12.60 -42.81 3.69
CA THR A 6 12.78 -42.11 4.99
C THR A 6 11.54 -42.11 5.89
N PHE A 7 10.34 -42.34 5.34
CA PHE A 7 9.10 -42.38 6.12
C PHE A 7 8.35 -43.67 5.79
N GLN A 8 8.62 -44.73 6.55
CA GLN A 8 7.66 -45.83 6.69
C GLN A 8 6.37 -45.23 7.25
N VAL A 9 5.36 -45.08 6.39
CA VAL A 9 3.99 -44.79 6.82
C VAL A 9 3.53 -46.02 7.61
N MET A 10 3.62 -45.95 8.95
CA MET A 10 3.10 -47.01 9.82
C MET A 10 1.61 -46.78 10.01
N GLU A 11 0.80 -47.79 9.67
CA GLU A 11 -0.65 -47.75 9.84
C GLU A 11 -1.03 -47.66 11.33
N PRO A 12 -1.94 -46.74 11.72
CA PRO A 12 -2.46 -46.69 13.08
C PRO A 12 -3.26 -47.96 13.38
N THR A 13 -3.06 -48.53 14.57
CA THR A 13 -3.86 -49.67 15.07
C THR A 13 -4.65 -49.25 16.30
N CYS A 14 -5.94 -49.59 16.31
CA CYS A 14 -6.85 -49.30 17.41
C CYS A 14 -7.20 -50.60 18.12
N ILE A 15 -6.87 -50.71 19.41
CA ILE A 15 -7.08 -51.93 20.21
C ILE A 15 -7.82 -51.51 21.49
N HIS A 16 -9.03 -52.04 21.69
CA HIS A 16 -9.86 -51.77 22.87
C HIS A 16 -10.14 -50.27 23.15
N GLY A 17 -10.16 -49.44 22.10
CA GLY A 17 -10.41 -47.99 22.22
C GLY A 17 -9.15 -47.13 22.37
N ASP A 18 -7.98 -47.75 22.47
CA ASP A 18 -6.68 -47.08 22.55
C ASP A 18 -6.00 -47.05 21.17
N LEU A 19 -5.37 -45.92 20.85
CA LEU A 19 -4.72 -45.68 19.56
C LEU A 19 -3.22 -45.90 19.68
N HIS A 20 -2.65 -46.68 18.77
CA HIS A 20 -1.21 -46.93 18.69
C HIS A 20 -0.63 -46.37 17.39
N ILE A 21 0.37 -45.49 17.51
CA ILE A 21 1.11 -44.94 16.37
C ILE A 21 2.61 -45.03 16.67
N GLY A 22 3.30 -45.96 16.01
CA GLY A 22 4.72 -46.22 16.24
C GLY A 22 5.02 -46.61 17.70
N GLN A 23 5.89 -45.86 18.39
CA GLN A 23 6.25 -46.11 19.80
C GLN A 23 5.30 -45.44 20.82
N PHE A 24 4.24 -44.77 20.34
CA PHE A 24 3.35 -43.99 21.17
C PHE A 24 2.01 -44.68 21.35
N HIS A 25 1.58 -44.76 22.61
CA HIS A 25 0.31 -45.32 23.02
C HIS A 25 -0.57 -44.20 23.59
N TYR A 26 -1.75 -44.04 23.00
CA TYR A 26 -2.71 -42.99 23.33
C TYR A 26 -3.95 -43.65 23.93
N TYR A 27 -4.25 -43.34 25.19
CA TYR A 27 -5.34 -44.00 25.93
C TYR A 27 -6.07 -43.01 26.84
N PHE A 28 -7.29 -43.38 27.23
CA PHE A 28 -8.09 -42.63 28.20
C PHE A 28 -8.04 -43.33 29.56
N ASP A 29 -7.92 -42.54 30.61
CA ASP A 29 -7.88 -43.02 31.99
C ASP A 29 -8.86 -42.20 32.83
N ASP A 30 -9.72 -42.88 33.59
CA ASP A 30 -10.73 -42.23 34.42
C ASP A 30 -10.15 -41.99 35.81
N ILE A 31 -9.84 -40.73 36.13
CA ILE A 31 -9.32 -40.34 37.45
C ILE A 31 -10.26 -39.28 38.02
N ASN A 32 -10.78 -39.52 39.22
CA ASN A 32 -11.68 -38.60 39.93
C ASN A 32 -12.90 -38.13 39.10
N ASN A 33 -13.56 -39.06 38.38
CA ASN A 33 -14.68 -38.78 37.47
C ASN A 33 -14.38 -37.83 36.30
N GLU A 34 -13.10 -37.56 36.02
CA GLU A 34 -12.67 -36.87 34.81
C GLU A 34 -11.95 -37.85 33.88
N ARG A 35 -12.34 -37.85 32.61
CA ARG A 35 -11.78 -38.71 31.57
C ARG A 35 -10.56 -38.04 30.98
N ILE A 36 -9.37 -38.49 31.37
CA ILE A 36 -8.10 -37.81 31.06
C ILE A 36 -7.39 -38.56 29.94
N PHE A 37 -7.01 -37.84 28.89
CA PHE A 37 -6.24 -38.38 27.78
C PHE A 37 -4.75 -38.42 28.12
N LYS A 38 -4.11 -39.58 27.92
CA LYS A 38 -2.69 -39.80 28.23
C LYS A 38 -1.92 -40.34 27.03
N ILE A 39 -0.65 -39.94 26.94
CA ILE A 39 0.29 -40.42 25.93
C ILE A 39 1.48 -41.06 26.63
N ARG A 40 1.78 -42.30 26.25
CA ARG A 40 2.89 -43.09 26.81
C ARG A 40 3.86 -43.51 25.71
N ARG A 41 5.15 -43.35 25.97
CA ARG A 41 6.25 -43.89 25.14
C ARG A 41 7.14 -44.75 26.02
N HIS A 42 7.32 -46.02 25.69
CA HIS A 42 8.19 -46.98 26.41
C HIS A 42 8.15 -46.84 27.95
N LYS A 43 7.01 -47.23 28.54
CA LYS A 43 6.74 -47.30 29.98
C LYS A 43 6.79 -45.98 30.78
N LYS A 44 7.23 -44.83 30.23
CA LYS A 44 7.11 -43.49 30.85
C LYS A 44 5.92 -42.69 30.31
N ILE A 45 5.15 -42.05 31.21
CA ILE A 45 4.10 -41.07 30.88
C ILE A 45 4.77 -39.74 30.58
N ILE A 46 4.44 -39.11 29.44
CA ILE A 46 5.16 -37.91 28.98
C ILE A 46 4.47 -36.60 29.41
N ALA A 47 3.14 -36.56 29.59
CA ALA A 47 2.41 -35.45 30.21
C ALA A 47 0.90 -35.77 30.37
N PRO A 48 0.20 -35.24 31.41
CA PRO A 48 -1.26 -35.12 31.40
C PRO A 48 -1.68 -33.77 30.80
N PHE A 49 -2.64 -33.78 29.86
CA PHE A 49 -3.28 -32.56 29.35
C PHE A 49 -4.80 -32.69 29.47
N THR A 50 -5.46 -31.66 29.98
CA THR A 50 -6.91 -31.47 29.85
C THR A 50 -7.17 -30.80 28.49
N TRP A 51 -7.53 -31.59 27.48
CA TRP A 51 -7.94 -31.08 26.17
C TRP A 51 -9.46 -31.13 26.02
N ASP A 52 -10.00 -30.04 25.47
CA ASP A 52 -11.40 -29.88 25.11
C ASP A 52 -11.79 -30.89 24.02
N LEU A 53 -12.68 -31.83 24.38
CA LEU A 53 -13.18 -32.95 23.58
C LEU A 53 -13.70 -32.53 22.17
N LYS A 54 -14.03 -31.25 21.95
CA LYS A 54 -14.53 -30.73 20.67
C LYS A 54 -13.48 -30.67 19.55
N ARG A 55 -12.21 -30.42 19.88
CA ARG A 55 -11.12 -30.42 18.88
C ARG A 55 -10.76 -31.83 18.43
N LEU A 56 -10.88 -32.83 19.31
CA LEU A 56 -10.68 -34.24 18.97
C LEU A 56 -11.78 -34.72 18.01
N ALA A 57 -13.04 -34.34 18.24
CA ALA A 57 -14.15 -34.67 17.35
C ALA A 57 -13.95 -34.10 15.93
N THR A 58 -13.47 -32.85 15.82
CA THR A 58 -13.19 -32.19 14.53
C THR A 58 -12.06 -32.91 13.77
N ASN A 59 -11.01 -33.34 14.48
CA ASN A 59 -9.91 -34.09 13.88
C ASN A 59 -10.28 -35.54 13.54
N LEU A 60 -11.16 -36.19 14.31
CA LEU A 60 -11.67 -37.52 14.00
C LEU A 60 -12.59 -37.51 12.76
N VAL A 61 -13.36 -36.44 12.55
CA VAL A 61 -14.15 -36.24 11.32
C VAL A 61 -13.24 -36.04 10.10
N LEU A 62 -12.11 -35.33 10.25
CA LEU A 62 -11.11 -35.16 9.18
C LEU A 62 -10.36 -36.47 8.87
N ILE A 63 -10.07 -37.29 9.88
CA ILE A 63 -9.45 -38.62 9.70
C ILE A 63 -10.46 -39.60 9.06
N ALA A 64 -11.73 -39.55 9.46
CA ALA A 64 -12.81 -40.34 8.87
C ALA A 64 -13.25 -39.86 7.47
N TYR A 65 -12.93 -38.62 7.08
CA TYR A 65 -13.11 -38.12 5.71
C TYR A 65 -11.99 -38.58 4.78
N HIS A 66 -10.78 -38.78 5.31
CA HIS A 66 -9.64 -39.27 4.54
C HIS A 66 -9.59 -40.80 4.37
N GLN A 67 -10.29 -41.55 5.23
CA GLN A 67 -10.53 -42.99 5.05
C GLN A 67 -11.99 -43.19 4.65
N GLU A 68 -12.27 -43.65 3.43
CA GLU A 68 -13.60 -43.76 2.81
C GLU A 68 -14.64 -44.60 3.60
N GLN A 69 -15.15 -44.14 4.75
CA GLN A 69 -16.23 -44.79 5.49
C GLN A 69 -17.24 -43.79 6.07
N PHE A 70 -18.03 -43.16 5.20
CA PHE A 70 -19.15 -42.29 5.58
C PHE A 70 -20.53 -42.91 5.31
N HIS A 71 -20.71 -44.18 5.70
CA HIS A 71 -22.01 -44.87 5.60
C HIS A 71 -22.63 -45.34 6.92
N GLN A 72 -22.07 -44.99 8.10
CA GLN A 72 -22.57 -45.54 9.38
C GLN A 72 -22.95 -44.55 10.49
N ILE A 73 -22.94 -43.23 10.26
CA ILE A 73 -23.37 -42.26 11.31
C ILE A 73 -24.84 -41.88 11.10
N LYS A 74 -25.73 -42.32 12.01
CA LYS A 74 -27.16 -41.96 11.99
C LYS A 74 -27.43 -40.53 12.50
N PRO A 75 -28.37 -39.75 11.92
CA PRO A 75 -28.51 -38.31 12.16
C PRO A 75 -29.11 -37.88 13.52
N CYS A 76 -29.51 -38.81 14.39
CA CYS A 76 -30.41 -38.48 15.50
C CYS A 76 -29.74 -38.06 16.83
N SER A 77 -28.42 -37.94 16.92
CA SER A 77 -27.74 -37.61 18.20
C SER A 77 -27.40 -36.13 18.41
N LEU A 78 -27.44 -35.29 17.37
CA LEU A 78 -27.04 -33.87 17.47
C LEU A 78 -28.14 -32.92 17.94
N HIS A 79 -29.41 -33.31 17.85
CA HIS A 79 -30.54 -32.40 18.13
C HIS A 79 -30.79 -32.17 19.64
N LYS A 80 -30.34 -33.08 20.52
CA LYS A 80 -30.56 -32.97 21.98
C LYS A 80 -29.58 -32.07 22.73
N GLN A 81 -28.50 -31.61 22.11
CA GLN A 81 -27.51 -30.73 22.76
C GLN A 81 -27.73 -29.23 22.51
N PHE A 82 -28.62 -28.85 21.59
CA PHE A 82 -28.84 -27.44 21.24
C PHE A 82 -29.95 -26.74 22.06
N SER A 83 -30.82 -27.47 22.75
CA SER A 83 -31.95 -26.88 23.50
C SER A 83 -31.59 -26.30 24.88
N VAL A 84 -30.31 -26.25 25.26
CA VAL A 84 -29.86 -25.79 26.59
C VAL A 84 -29.32 -24.35 26.56
N ILE A 85 -29.10 -23.75 25.38
CA ILE A 85 -28.44 -22.44 25.25
C ILE A 85 -29.45 -21.28 25.15
N SER A 86 -30.72 -21.55 24.83
CA SER A 86 -31.74 -20.51 24.58
C SER A 86 -32.47 -19.98 25.83
N SER A 87 -32.07 -20.36 27.05
CA SER A 87 -32.81 -20.03 28.28
C SER A 87 -31.99 -19.32 29.37
N ILE A 88 -30.81 -18.78 29.06
CA ILE A 88 -29.98 -18.05 30.03
C ILE A 88 -30.40 -16.57 30.07
N PRO A 89 -30.93 -16.03 31.20
CA PRO A 89 -31.28 -14.63 31.32
C PRO A 89 -30.01 -13.78 31.50
N ILE A 90 -29.87 -12.73 30.70
CA ILE A 90 -28.76 -11.77 30.79
C ILE A 90 -29.02 -10.84 31.97
N LYS A 91 -28.30 -11.02 33.09
CA LYS A 91 -28.17 -10.00 34.14
C LYS A 91 -26.77 -9.37 34.05
N HIS A 92 -26.75 -8.05 34.16
CA HIS A 92 -25.58 -7.19 34.13
C HIS A 92 -24.57 -7.56 35.22
N GLU A 93 -23.44 -8.17 34.84
CA GLU A 93 -22.11 -8.01 35.46
C GLU A 93 -21.05 -8.67 34.55
N MET A 94 -20.00 -7.91 34.21
CA MET A 94 -19.00 -8.28 33.19
C MET A 94 -17.83 -9.07 33.79
N SER A 95 -17.70 -10.37 33.47
CA SER A 95 -16.46 -11.15 33.59
C SER A 95 -16.50 -12.44 32.73
N GLU A 96 -15.36 -12.83 32.14
CA GLU A 96 -14.93 -14.07 31.43
C GLU A 96 -15.86 -14.83 30.45
N ILE A 97 -17.17 -14.71 30.54
CA ILE A 97 -18.17 -15.42 29.74
C ILE A 97 -18.17 -14.95 28.27
N ASN A 98 -17.68 -13.73 27.99
CA ASN A 98 -17.62 -13.18 26.63
C ASN A 98 -16.68 -13.94 25.69
N TRP A 99 -15.56 -14.52 26.17
CA TRP A 99 -14.64 -15.26 25.29
C TRP A 99 -15.26 -16.58 24.79
N LYS A 100 -15.99 -17.29 25.65
CA LYS A 100 -16.65 -18.55 25.27
C LYS A 100 -17.80 -18.33 24.28
N ILE A 101 -18.54 -17.23 24.43
CA ILE A 101 -19.59 -16.85 23.47
C ILE A 101 -18.96 -16.42 22.15
N PHE A 102 -17.90 -15.60 22.19
CA PHE A 102 -17.19 -15.16 20.99
C PHE A 102 -16.56 -16.31 20.20
N ASP A 103 -15.89 -17.26 20.87
CA ASP A 103 -15.31 -18.45 20.23
C ASP A 103 -16.40 -19.37 19.69
N THR A 104 -17.51 -19.55 20.40
CA THR A 104 -18.61 -20.41 19.93
C THR A 104 -19.28 -19.81 18.69
N VAL A 105 -19.47 -18.48 18.66
CA VAL A 105 -20.05 -17.76 17.50
C VAL A 105 -19.08 -17.76 16.32
N ALA A 106 -17.78 -17.51 16.54
CA ALA A 106 -16.77 -17.57 15.48
C ALA A 106 -16.66 -18.96 14.85
N ASN A 107 -16.73 -20.03 15.67
CA ASN A 107 -16.70 -21.40 15.17
C ASN A 107 -18.01 -21.79 14.43
N LEU A 108 -19.16 -21.25 14.85
CA LEU A 108 -20.44 -21.43 14.13
C LEU A 108 -20.44 -20.69 12.78
N MET A 109 -19.79 -19.52 12.69
CA MET A 109 -19.62 -18.79 11.43
C MET A 109 -18.74 -19.57 10.44
N ILE A 110 -17.62 -20.12 10.90
CA ILE A 110 -16.72 -20.94 10.07
C ILE A 110 -17.44 -22.20 9.59
N LEU A 111 -18.24 -22.84 10.45
CA LEU A 111 -19.01 -24.03 10.09
C LEU A 111 -20.11 -23.71 9.08
N ALA A 112 -20.82 -22.58 9.24
CA ALA A 112 -21.86 -22.13 8.31
C ALA A 112 -21.28 -21.79 6.93
N GLU A 113 -20.12 -21.12 6.88
CA GLU A 113 -19.41 -20.78 5.66
C GLU A 113 -18.90 -22.05 4.94
N GLN A 114 -18.39 -23.02 5.68
CA GLN A 114 -17.95 -24.30 5.12
C GLN A 114 -19.10 -25.17 4.64
N ILE A 115 -20.25 -25.17 5.34
CA ILE A 115 -21.47 -25.85 4.87
C ILE A 115 -22.01 -25.18 3.60
N ALA A 116 -22.01 -23.84 3.51
CA ALA A 116 -22.40 -23.12 2.31
C ALA A 116 -21.50 -23.45 1.11
N ILE A 117 -20.19 -23.63 1.34
CA ILE A 117 -19.22 -24.04 0.33
C ILE A 117 -19.41 -25.52 -0.07
N ILE A 118 -19.77 -26.41 0.87
CA ILE A 118 -20.08 -27.82 0.59
C ILE A 118 -21.36 -27.94 -0.25
N VAL A 119 -22.38 -27.13 0.05
CA VAL A 119 -23.64 -27.08 -0.72
C VAL A 119 -23.41 -26.50 -2.12
N ALA A 120 -22.57 -25.47 -2.24
CA ALA A 120 -22.23 -24.87 -3.54
C ALA A 120 -21.41 -25.81 -4.46
N ASN A 121 -20.61 -26.71 -3.88
CA ASN A 121 -19.71 -27.60 -4.64
C ASN A 121 -20.28 -29.02 -4.91
N SER A 122 -21.49 -29.35 -4.44
CA SER A 122 -22.10 -30.68 -4.60
C SER A 122 -23.00 -30.87 -5.83
N HIS A 123 -22.95 -29.96 -6.82
CA HIS A 123 -23.53 -30.20 -8.14
C HIS A 123 -22.47 -30.48 -9.21
N CYS A 124 -22.13 -31.77 -9.34
CA CYS A 124 -21.43 -32.35 -10.49
C CYS A 124 -22.36 -32.44 -11.71
N GLN A 125 -21.99 -31.71 -12.77
CA GLN A 125 -22.12 -31.95 -14.24
C GLN A 125 -23.41 -32.49 -14.91
N PRO A 126 -23.67 -32.09 -16.19
CA PRO A 126 -24.99 -32.15 -16.84
C PRO A 126 -25.22 -33.47 -17.61
N PRO A 127 -26.46 -33.85 -17.94
CA PRO A 127 -26.71 -34.88 -18.95
C PRO A 127 -26.97 -34.27 -20.34
N ILE A 128 -26.07 -34.62 -21.26
CA ILE A 128 -26.28 -35.10 -22.64
C ILE A 128 -27.64 -34.76 -23.31
N SER A 129 -27.53 -34.10 -24.46
CA SER A 129 -28.59 -33.79 -25.42
C SER A 129 -29.37 -34.99 -25.94
N ILE A 130 -30.70 -35.00 -25.75
CA ILE A 130 -31.66 -35.67 -26.63
C ILE A 130 -32.91 -34.77 -26.72
N ILE A 131 -33.20 -34.27 -27.93
CA ILE A 131 -34.48 -33.62 -28.28
C ILE A 131 -35.44 -34.73 -28.74
N PRO A 132 -36.67 -34.78 -28.19
CA PRO A 132 -37.84 -34.99 -29.05
C PRO A 132 -38.95 -33.97 -28.77
N THR A 133 -39.68 -33.68 -29.84
CA THR A 133 -40.77 -32.68 -29.97
C THR A 133 -42.05 -33.02 -29.22
N GLN A 134 -42.88 -31.99 -29.00
CA GLN A 134 -44.26 -31.99 -28.49
C GLN A 134 -45.09 -33.25 -28.87
N ASN A 135 -45.48 -34.01 -27.84
CA ASN A 135 -46.56 -35.01 -27.72
C ASN A 135 -46.07 -36.37 -27.22
N THR A 136 -46.03 -36.55 -25.89
CA THR A 136 -46.52 -37.75 -25.16
C THR A 136 -46.24 -37.58 -23.67
N ILE A 137 -47.01 -36.70 -23.03
CA ILE A 137 -47.39 -36.87 -21.62
C ILE A 137 -48.62 -37.76 -21.69
N GLU A 138 -48.53 -39.00 -21.24
CA GLU A 138 -49.60 -39.75 -20.59
C GLU A 138 -49.13 -41.18 -20.33
N ASN A 139 -49.41 -41.67 -19.11
CA ASN A 139 -49.20 -43.04 -18.60
C ASN A 139 -47.85 -43.39 -17.94
N ASN A 140 -47.42 -42.59 -16.96
CA ASN A 140 -46.90 -43.11 -15.67
C ASN A 140 -46.73 -42.00 -14.60
N ALA A 141 -47.82 -41.27 -14.32
CA ALA A 141 -47.84 -40.11 -13.42
C ALA A 141 -47.68 -40.44 -11.92
N ASP A 142 -47.83 -41.70 -11.50
CA ASP A 142 -47.80 -42.04 -10.07
C ASP A 142 -46.38 -42.33 -9.53
N HIS A 143 -45.42 -42.69 -10.39
CA HIS A 143 -44.05 -42.95 -9.94
C HIS A 143 -43.18 -41.68 -9.83
N CYS A 144 -43.44 -40.67 -10.67
CA CYS A 144 -42.74 -39.39 -10.61
C CYS A 144 -43.23 -38.50 -9.44
N THR A 145 -44.52 -38.59 -9.09
CA THR A 145 -45.12 -37.76 -8.02
C THR A 145 -44.57 -38.11 -6.63
N HIS A 146 -44.28 -39.39 -6.37
CA HIS A 146 -43.71 -39.81 -5.08
C HIS A 146 -42.24 -39.38 -4.90
N ILE A 147 -41.45 -39.40 -5.99
CA ILE A 147 -40.05 -38.96 -5.98
C ILE A 147 -39.97 -37.43 -5.82
N ILE A 148 -40.86 -36.69 -6.49
CA ILE A 148 -40.91 -35.21 -6.43
C ILE A 148 -41.42 -34.72 -5.07
N GLN A 149 -42.42 -35.38 -4.46
CA GLN A 149 -42.90 -35.02 -3.11
C GLN A 149 -41.88 -35.33 -2.01
N THR A 150 -41.05 -36.38 -2.19
CA THR A 150 -39.96 -36.70 -1.25
C THR A 150 -38.76 -35.75 -1.43
N ALA A 151 -38.51 -35.26 -2.65
CA ALA A 151 -37.49 -34.24 -2.93
C ALA A 151 -37.91 -32.84 -2.43
N LEU A 152 -39.20 -32.47 -2.56
CA LEU A 152 -39.72 -31.15 -2.15
C LEU A 152 -39.82 -30.99 -0.63
N SER A 153 -40.05 -32.06 0.13
CA SER A 153 -40.02 -32.00 1.61
C SER A 153 -38.61 -31.81 2.17
N SER A 154 -37.57 -32.22 1.43
CA SER A 154 -36.17 -32.03 1.80
C SER A 154 -35.61 -30.65 1.40
N TYR A 155 -36.26 -29.94 0.46
CA TYR A 155 -35.80 -28.65 -0.07
C TYR A 155 -36.31 -27.44 0.74
N ASN A 156 -37.53 -27.50 1.30
CA ASN A 156 -38.09 -26.39 2.08
C ASN A 156 -37.44 -26.20 3.47
N GLN A 157 -36.90 -27.26 4.10
CA GLN A 157 -36.19 -27.13 5.38
C GLN A 157 -34.84 -26.40 5.27
N GLN A 158 -34.20 -26.39 4.09
CA GLN A 158 -32.94 -25.69 3.88
C GLN A 158 -33.13 -24.18 3.66
N GLN A 159 -34.28 -23.75 3.12
CA GLN A 159 -34.55 -22.33 2.87
C GLN A 159 -34.90 -21.54 4.14
N GLU A 160 -35.63 -22.13 5.08
CA GLU A 160 -35.90 -21.51 6.39
C GLU A 160 -34.61 -21.35 7.20
N LEU A 161 -33.73 -22.37 7.21
CA LEU A 161 -32.46 -22.30 7.90
C LEU A 161 -31.52 -21.25 7.31
N ILE A 162 -31.49 -21.10 5.99
CA ILE A 162 -30.68 -20.06 5.31
C ILE A 162 -31.24 -18.65 5.58
N ASN A 163 -32.57 -18.48 5.58
CA ASN A 163 -33.18 -17.19 5.89
C ASN A 163 -32.97 -16.79 7.36
N ASP A 164 -33.05 -17.73 8.30
CA ASP A 164 -32.78 -17.47 9.73
C ASP A 164 -31.30 -17.13 9.97
N ILE A 165 -30.37 -17.79 9.26
CA ILE A 165 -28.93 -17.49 9.32
C ILE A 165 -28.63 -16.09 8.74
N CYS A 166 -29.27 -15.72 7.64
CA CYS A 166 -29.11 -14.39 7.02
C CYS A 166 -29.68 -13.27 7.90
N LEU A 167 -30.85 -13.48 8.50
CA LEU A 167 -31.49 -12.50 9.38
C LEU A 167 -30.71 -12.30 10.70
N PHE A 168 -30.14 -13.38 11.25
CA PHE A 168 -29.27 -13.32 12.42
C PHE A 168 -27.95 -12.60 12.12
N SER A 169 -27.36 -12.84 10.94
CA SER A 169 -26.11 -12.20 10.50
C SER A 169 -26.26 -10.69 10.28
N MET A 170 -27.39 -10.24 9.69
CA MET A 170 -27.65 -8.82 9.47
C MET A 170 -27.93 -8.06 10.78
N THR A 171 -28.65 -8.67 11.72
CA THR A 171 -28.95 -8.06 13.02
C THR A 171 -27.69 -7.96 13.89
N TYR A 172 -26.79 -8.95 13.80
CA TYR A 172 -25.52 -8.94 14.52
C TYR A 172 -24.50 -7.96 13.94
N ALA A 173 -24.45 -7.77 12.61
CA ALA A 173 -23.58 -6.77 11.98
C ALA A 173 -23.87 -5.34 12.47
N GLN A 174 -25.15 -5.02 12.73
CA GLN A 174 -25.56 -3.72 13.28
C GLN A 174 -25.20 -3.53 14.77
N ILE A 175 -25.17 -4.62 15.55
CA ILE A 175 -24.78 -4.60 16.97
C ILE A 175 -23.25 -4.55 17.10
N ALA A 176 -22.52 -5.30 16.26
CA ALA A 176 -21.07 -5.30 16.22
C ALA A 176 -20.49 -3.94 15.82
N GLU A 177 -21.12 -3.20 14.89
CA GLU A 177 -20.70 -1.84 14.53
C GLU A 177 -20.84 -0.84 15.69
N ARG A 178 -21.86 -1.03 16.55
CA ARG A 178 -22.11 -0.18 17.73
C ARG A 178 -21.07 -0.42 18.84
N ASP A 179 -20.70 -1.68 19.07
CA ASP A 179 -19.75 -2.06 20.13
C ASP A 179 -18.28 -1.90 19.69
N TYR A 180 -17.97 -2.00 18.39
CA TYR A 180 -16.63 -1.69 17.85
C TYR A 180 -16.21 -0.24 18.10
N ARG A 181 -17.16 0.71 18.02
CA ARG A 181 -16.90 2.14 18.29
C ARG A 181 -16.63 2.43 19.77
N LEU A 182 -17.17 1.62 20.69
CA LEU A 182 -16.92 1.73 22.12
C LEU A 182 -15.59 1.06 22.53
N PHE A 183 -15.25 -0.07 21.90
CA PHE A 183 -14.02 -0.82 22.16
C PHE A 183 -12.74 -0.01 21.81
N PHE A 184 -12.73 0.69 20.67
CA PHE A 184 -11.59 1.53 20.29
C PHE A 184 -11.42 2.80 21.14
N LYS A 185 -12.47 3.23 21.84
CA LYS A 185 -12.40 4.38 22.75
C LYS A 185 -11.74 4.01 24.09
N HIS A 186 -11.74 2.74 24.48
CA HIS A 186 -11.12 2.25 25.72
C HIS A 186 -9.68 1.73 25.52
N PHE A 187 -9.36 1.14 24.37
CA PHE A 187 -8.03 0.55 24.12
C PHE A 187 -6.90 1.55 23.81
N ARG A 188 -7.21 2.85 23.62
CA ARG A 188 -6.20 3.88 23.36
C ARG A 188 -5.39 4.29 24.61
N ASN A 189 -5.76 3.81 25.81
CA ASN A 189 -5.23 4.33 27.08
C ASN A 189 -4.41 3.37 27.96
N GLU A 190 -4.10 2.13 27.56
CA GLU A 190 -3.27 1.25 28.40
C GLU A 190 -2.04 0.67 27.67
N ARG A 191 -0.86 1.12 28.11
CA ARG A 191 0.46 0.57 27.80
C ARG A 191 0.72 -0.69 28.63
N ILE A 192 0.40 -1.88 28.16
CA ILE A 192 0.94 -3.12 28.75
C ILE A 192 1.14 -4.18 27.65
N PHE A 193 2.41 -4.40 27.27
CA PHE A 193 3.09 -5.71 27.19
C PHE A 193 4.35 -5.60 26.32
N ASN A 194 5.49 -5.38 27.00
CA ASN A 194 6.82 -5.68 26.48
C ASN A 194 7.11 -7.18 26.68
N GLY A 195 7.63 -7.84 25.64
CA GLY A 195 8.45 -9.03 25.78
C GLY A 195 7.75 -10.39 25.72
N VAL A 196 7.36 -10.83 24.52
CA VAL A 196 7.36 -12.26 24.15
C VAL A 196 7.78 -12.39 22.68
N ASN A 197 8.95 -12.99 22.44
CA ASN A 197 9.37 -13.45 21.12
C ASN A 197 8.50 -14.64 20.70
N VAL A 198 7.53 -14.42 19.82
CA VAL A 198 6.78 -15.51 19.18
C VAL A 198 7.48 -15.86 17.87
N ILE A 199 8.26 -16.94 17.90
CA ILE A 199 8.75 -17.63 16.70
C ILE A 199 7.54 -18.34 16.07
N ASN A 200 6.90 -17.69 15.10
CA ASN A 200 5.80 -18.27 14.33
C ASN A 200 6.35 -19.11 13.17
N HIS A 201 6.74 -20.36 13.45
CA HIS A 201 6.87 -21.40 12.42
C HIS A 201 5.76 -22.43 12.60
N THR A 202 4.59 -22.16 12.02
CA THR A 202 3.64 -23.17 11.49
C THR A 202 2.50 -22.45 10.79
N ARG A 203 2.67 -22.13 9.49
CA ARG A 203 1.54 -21.79 8.61
C ARG A 203 0.92 -23.09 8.09
N ILE A 204 -0.36 -23.28 8.36
CA ILE A 204 -1.19 -24.32 7.74
C ILE A 204 -1.20 -24.06 6.22
N PRO A 205 -0.97 -25.06 5.36
CA PRO A 205 -1.02 -24.86 3.92
C PRO A 205 -2.47 -24.59 3.49
N HIS A 206 -2.76 -23.35 3.09
CA HIS A 206 -3.94 -23.06 2.26
C HIS A 206 -3.78 -23.76 0.89
N PRO A 207 -4.88 -24.17 0.23
CA PRO A 207 -4.83 -24.82 -1.08
C PRO A 207 -4.00 -23.97 -2.05
N LEU A 208 -3.06 -24.64 -2.73
CA LEU A 208 -2.08 -24.06 -3.65
C LEU A 208 -2.79 -23.37 -4.83
N THR A 209 -3.12 -22.09 -4.69
CA THR A 209 -3.23 -21.22 -5.86
C THR A 209 -1.82 -21.12 -6.45
N ASN A 210 -1.61 -21.69 -7.63
CA ASN A 210 -0.31 -21.61 -8.33
C ASN A 210 0.11 -20.13 -8.45
N ALA A 211 1.22 -19.78 -7.80
CA ALA A 211 1.75 -18.41 -7.84
C ALA A 211 2.14 -18.07 -9.29
N ARG A 212 1.73 -16.88 -9.75
CA ARG A 212 2.07 -16.41 -11.09
C ARG A 212 3.54 -15.99 -11.12
N SER A 213 4.31 -16.50 -12.07
CA SER A 213 5.71 -16.07 -12.24
C SER A 213 5.78 -14.71 -12.91
N VAL A 214 6.55 -13.78 -12.32
CA VAL A 214 6.75 -12.41 -12.80
C VAL A 214 8.24 -12.09 -12.76
N SER A 215 8.81 -11.46 -13.80
CA SER A 215 10.22 -11.07 -13.73
C SER A 215 10.43 -9.91 -12.77
N ILE A 216 9.77 -8.78 -13.04
CA ILE A 216 9.87 -7.57 -12.23
C ILE A 216 8.47 -7.08 -11.91
N LEU A 217 8.20 -6.90 -10.62
CA LEU A 217 6.99 -6.28 -10.12
C LEU A 217 7.30 -4.90 -9.55
N ILE A 218 6.59 -3.88 -10.02
CA ILE A 218 6.65 -2.51 -9.50
C ILE A 218 5.37 -2.27 -8.71
N VAL A 219 5.50 -1.81 -7.47
CA VAL A 219 4.37 -1.55 -6.57
C VAL A 219 4.24 -0.05 -6.36
N GLY A 220 3.13 0.53 -6.83
CA GLY A 220 2.83 1.96 -6.81
C GLY A 220 2.74 2.55 -8.21
N GLY A 221 1.54 2.93 -8.64
CA GLY A 221 1.23 3.48 -9.97
C GLY A 221 1.33 4.98 -10.10
N GLY A 222 2.09 5.66 -9.23
CA GLY A 222 2.39 7.09 -9.35
C GLY A 222 3.43 7.39 -10.43
N ILE A 223 3.87 8.66 -10.52
CA ILE A 223 4.88 9.10 -11.50
C ILE A 223 6.15 8.25 -11.43
N SER A 224 6.67 7.98 -10.22
CA SER A 224 7.88 7.17 -10.00
C SER A 224 7.75 5.76 -10.56
N GLY A 225 6.65 5.06 -10.25
CA GLY A 225 6.40 3.71 -10.74
C GLY A 225 6.17 3.64 -12.24
N MET A 226 5.44 4.60 -12.81
CA MET A 226 5.20 4.71 -14.25
C MET A 226 6.48 4.94 -15.04
N VAL A 227 7.31 5.90 -14.61
CA VAL A 227 8.63 6.14 -15.22
C VAL A 227 9.50 4.91 -15.11
N THR A 228 9.50 4.23 -13.96
CA THR A 228 10.27 3.00 -13.75
C THR A 228 9.81 1.92 -14.74
N ALA A 229 8.50 1.70 -14.85
CA ALA A 229 7.94 0.74 -15.78
C ALA A 229 8.35 1.05 -17.23
N LEU A 230 8.21 2.31 -17.66
CA LEU A 230 8.60 2.75 -18.98
C LEU A 230 10.10 2.61 -19.23
N SER A 231 10.94 2.90 -18.24
CA SER A 231 12.41 2.78 -18.33
C SER A 231 12.84 1.34 -18.58
N PHE A 232 12.30 0.38 -17.81
CA PHE A 232 12.56 -1.04 -18.01
C PHE A 232 12.01 -1.55 -19.35
N ALA A 233 10.80 -1.14 -19.73
CA ALA A 233 10.18 -1.54 -20.99
C ALA A 233 10.96 -1.03 -22.21
N ARG A 234 11.44 0.22 -22.18
CA ARG A 234 12.32 0.78 -23.22
C ARG A 234 13.68 0.09 -23.28
N ALA A 235 14.12 -0.50 -22.17
CA ALA A 235 15.28 -1.37 -22.14
C ALA A 235 15.01 -2.82 -22.62
N GLY A 236 13.80 -3.13 -23.07
CA GLY A 236 13.41 -4.47 -23.54
C GLY A 236 13.13 -5.47 -22.41
N ILE A 237 12.88 -4.98 -21.19
CA ILE A 237 12.66 -5.82 -20.01
C ILE A 237 11.17 -5.76 -19.62
N PRO A 238 10.45 -6.88 -19.60
CA PRO A 238 9.03 -6.88 -19.29
C PRO A 238 8.80 -6.66 -17.79
N VAL A 239 7.80 -5.83 -17.48
CA VAL A 239 7.47 -5.44 -16.11
C VAL A 239 5.96 -5.50 -15.88
N ARG A 240 5.60 -5.71 -14.61
CA ARG A 240 4.24 -5.60 -14.14
C ARG A 240 4.15 -4.46 -13.14
N LEU A 241 3.16 -3.59 -13.28
CA LEU A 241 2.96 -2.42 -12.43
C LEU A 241 1.63 -2.54 -11.70
N PHE A 242 1.67 -2.52 -10.37
CA PHE A 242 0.51 -2.57 -9.49
C PHE A 242 0.18 -1.18 -8.94
N GLU A 243 -1.09 -0.82 -8.99
CA GLU A 243 -1.67 0.33 -8.32
C GLU A 243 -2.81 -0.12 -7.40
N LYS A 244 -2.85 0.42 -6.19
CA LYS A 244 -3.87 0.07 -5.19
C LYS A 244 -5.23 0.73 -5.47
N LYS A 245 -5.25 1.90 -6.11
CA LYS A 245 -6.49 2.55 -6.55
C LYS A 245 -7.13 1.76 -7.68
N THR A 246 -8.44 1.94 -7.84
CA THR A 246 -9.24 1.32 -8.91
C THR A 246 -8.90 1.86 -10.30
N GLU A 247 -8.33 3.07 -10.37
CA GLU A 247 -7.89 3.73 -11.60
C GLU A 247 -6.51 4.36 -11.44
N PHE A 248 -5.78 4.44 -12.55
CA PHE A 248 -4.57 5.24 -12.64
C PHE A 248 -4.93 6.72 -12.75
N GLY A 249 -4.33 7.55 -11.91
CA GLY A 249 -4.59 8.98 -11.97
C GLY A 249 -3.82 9.76 -10.92
N GLU A 250 -3.63 11.04 -11.24
CA GLU A 250 -3.03 12.02 -10.35
C GLU A 250 -3.97 13.21 -10.19
N ILE A 251 -4.25 13.57 -8.94
CA ILE A 251 -4.93 14.82 -8.62
C ILE A 251 -3.83 15.86 -8.49
N GLY A 252 -3.86 16.85 -9.38
CA GLY A 252 -2.71 17.67 -9.66
C GLY A 252 -2.82 19.10 -9.17
N ALA A 253 -1.68 19.61 -8.71
CA ALA A 253 -1.35 21.02 -8.78
C ALA A 253 -0.19 21.18 -9.78
N GLY A 254 0.33 22.39 -9.91
CA GLY A 254 1.57 22.62 -10.63
C GLY A 254 2.73 21.80 -10.05
N MET A 255 3.65 21.42 -10.93
CA MET A 255 4.92 20.81 -10.58
C MET A 255 6.03 21.44 -11.44
N GLN A 256 7.21 21.56 -10.84
CA GLN A 256 8.37 22.12 -11.50
C GLN A 256 9.31 20.98 -11.92
N LEU A 257 9.85 21.06 -13.13
CA LEU A 257 10.74 20.07 -13.72
C LEU A 257 12.04 20.77 -14.14
N ALA A 258 13.12 20.44 -13.45
CA ALA A 258 14.45 20.95 -13.75
C ALA A 258 15.15 20.08 -14.83
N PRO A 259 16.31 20.53 -15.37
CA PRO A 259 16.99 19.88 -16.49
C PRO A 259 17.30 18.39 -16.30
N ASN A 260 17.62 17.96 -15.08
CA ASN A 260 17.86 16.55 -14.76
C ASN A 260 16.62 15.67 -14.99
N CYS A 261 15.43 16.18 -14.67
CA CYS A 261 14.16 15.51 -14.96
C CYS A 261 13.89 15.50 -16.48
N SER A 262 14.00 16.65 -17.15
CA SER A 262 13.72 16.78 -18.58
C SER A 262 14.59 15.85 -19.44
N ARG A 263 15.86 15.69 -19.09
CA ARG A 263 16.79 14.78 -19.76
C ARG A 263 16.32 13.32 -19.75
N ILE A 264 15.77 12.86 -18.62
CA ILE A 264 15.28 11.49 -18.50
C ILE A 264 13.98 11.33 -19.27
N LEU A 265 13.08 12.32 -19.20
CA LEU A 265 11.86 12.33 -20.02
C LEU A 265 12.17 12.31 -21.53
N ASP A 266 13.27 12.93 -21.95
CA ASP A 266 13.73 12.92 -23.34
C ASP A 266 14.22 11.54 -23.75
N ARG A 267 15.05 10.89 -22.92
CA ARG A 267 15.50 9.50 -23.13
C ARG A 267 14.35 8.49 -23.19
N LEU A 268 13.21 8.80 -22.58
CA LEU A 268 12.00 7.99 -22.59
C LEU A 268 11.04 8.32 -23.75
N ASP A 269 11.40 9.26 -24.62
CA ASP A 269 10.61 9.77 -25.75
C ASP A 269 9.25 10.37 -25.34
N VAL A 270 9.16 10.95 -24.13
CA VAL A 270 7.93 11.59 -23.62
C VAL A 270 8.06 13.09 -23.39
N LEU A 271 9.27 13.65 -23.44
CA LEU A 271 9.50 15.07 -23.17
C LEU A 271 8.68 15.98 -24.09
N LYS A 272 8.57 15.67 -25.39
CA LYS A 272 7.80 16.50 -26.34
C LYS A 272 6.33 16.60 -25.97
N GLN A 273 5.72 15.48 -25.58
CA GLN A 273 4.32 15.39 -25.14
C GLN A 273 4.12 16.17 -23.83
N VAL A 274 5.08 16.10 -22.92
CA VAL A 274 5.08 16.89 -21.68
C VAL A 274 5.17 18.39 -21.99
N GLN A 275 6.08 18.77 -22.88
CA GLN A 275 6.32 20.17 -23.27
C GLN A 275 5.12 20.81 -23.97
N ALA A 276 4.31 20.04 -24.70
CA ALA A 276 3.10 20.54 -25.38
C ALA A 276 2.07 21.19 -24.43
N ASN A 277 2.08 20.79 -23.15
CA ASN A 277 1.21 21.35 -22.10
C ASN A 277 2.00 22.13 -21.03
N ALA A 278 3.32 22.28 -21.18
CA ALA A 278 4.15 22.97 -20.22
C ALA A 278 4.06 24.49 -20.34
N PHE A 279 4.54 25.17 -19.31
CA PHE A 279 4.91 26.58 -19.35
C PHE A 279 6.41 26.71 -19.14
N PHE A 280 7.02 27.68 -19.82
CA PHE A 280 8.47 27.93 -19.83
C PHE A 280 8.73 29.24 -19.08
N PRO A 281 8.95 29.20 -17.77
CA PRO A 281 9.23 30.40 -17.00
C PRO A 281 10.54 31.05 -17.44
N LYS A 282 10.58 32.39 -17.44
CA LYS A 282 11.81 33.14 -17.73
C LYS A 282 12.77 33.09 -16.56
N GLN A 283 12.24 33.13 -15.33
CA GLN A 283 13.03 33.24 -14.11
C GLN A 283 12.37 32.50 -12.94
N ILE A 284 13.19 32.07 -11.96
CA ILE A 284 12.73 31.78 -10.60
C ILE A 284 13.03 33.02 -9.76
N VAL A 285 11.99 33.76 -9.35
CA VAL A 285 12.10 35.04 -8.66
C VAL A 285 11.84 34.85 -7.17
N TRP A 286 12.78 35.30 -6.35
CA TRP A 286 12.65 35.30 -4.89
C TRP A 286 12.10 36.65 -4.44
N MET A 287 10.96 36.61 -3.76
CA MET A 287 10.20 37.79 -3.31
C MET A 287 10.12 37.79 -1.79
N ASP A 288 10.28 38.94 -1.16
CA ASP A 288 9.99 39.11 0.25
C ASP A 288 8.47 39.13 0.47
N ALA A 289 7.95 38.17 1.25
CA ALA A 289 6.52 37.99 1.44
C ALA A 289 5.85 39.13 2.24
N LEU A 290 6.61 39.92 3.02
CA LEU A 290 6.08 40.95 3.92
C LEU A 290 6.01 42.31 3.22
N THR A 291 7.08 42.66 2.50
CA THR A 291 7.26 43.96 1.84
C THR A 291 6.84 43.94 0.37
N GLY A 292 6.87 42.75 -0.25
CA GLY A 292 6.67 42.57 -1.69
C GLY A 292 7.88 42.96 -2.55
N GLN A 293 9.03 43.22 -1.93
CA GLN A 293 10.26 43.52 -2.64
C GLN A 293 10.81 42.26 -3.34
N ARG A 294 11.24 42.41 -4.60
CA ARG A 294 12.07 41.41 -5.29
C ARG A 294 13.47 41.37 -4.67
N LEU A 295 13.89 40.20 -4.22
CA LEU A 295 15.20 39.97 -3.61
C LEU A 295 16.24 39.55 -4.65
N THR A 296 15.92 38.55 -5.47
CA THR A 296 16.80 38.05 -6.54
C THR A 296 16.02 37.23 -7.57
N CYS A 297 16.72 36.72 -8.57
CA CYS A 297 16.21 35.65 -9.41
C CYS A 297 17.32 34.71 -9.92
N ILE A 298 16.92 33.53 -10.35
CA ILE A 298 17.70 32.66 -11.24
C ILE A 298 17.17 32.87 -12.66
N ASP A 299 18.03 33.28 -13.59
CA ASP A 299 17.68 33.37 -15.01
C ASP A 299 17.59 31.96 -15.62
N LEU A 300 16.50 31.68 -16.34
CA LEU A 300 16.23 30.38 -16.97
C LEU A 300 16.28 30.48 -18.52
N GLY A 301 16.90 31.53 -19.04
CA GLY A 301 17.00 31.80 -20.47
C GLY A 301 18.09 30.99 -21.17
N ALA A 302 18.63 31.55 -22.26
CA ALA A 302 19.59 30.86 -23.13
C ALA A 302 20.83 30.35 -22.38
N LYS A 303 21.40 31.15 -21.46
CA LYS A 303 22.59 30.76 -20.69
C LYS A 303 22.33 29.54 -19.77
N PHE A 304 21.14 29.46 -19.19
CA PHE A 304 20.74 28.32 -18.37
C PHE A 304 20.65 27.04 -19.22
N ILE A 305 20.04 27.14 -20.41
CA ILE A 305 19.93 26.01 -21.35
C ILE A 305 21.32 25.61 -21.86
N GLU A 306 22.19 26.55 -22.18
CA GLU A 306 23.58 26.28 -22.58
C GLU A 306 24.34 25.51 -21.48
N THR A 307 24.13 25.90 -20.21
CA THR A 307 24.79 25.28 -19.05
C THR A 307 24.28 23.85 -18.79
N PHE A 308 22.96 23.64 -18.80
CA PHE A 308 22.35 22.38 -18.35
C PHE A 308 21.80 21.47 -19.46
N GLY A 309 21.76 21.96 -20.69
CA GLY A 309 21.29 21.26 -21.90
C GLY A 309 19.78 21.20 -22.08
N TYR A 310 18.99 21.52 -21.05
CA TYR A 310 17.53 21.46 -21.08
C TYR A 310 16.91 22.69 -20.40
N PRO A 311 15.71 23.11 -20.81
CA PRO A 311 14.99 24.20 -20.14
C PRO A 311 14.44 23.75 -18.78
N TYR A 312 14.24 24.72 -17.89
CA TYR A 312 13.39 24.54 -16.72
C TYR A 312 11.92 24.73 -17.13
N ILE A 313 11.06 23.75 -16.85
CA ILE A 313 9.65 23.81 -17.23
C ILE A 313 8.74 23.58 -16.04
N VAL A 314 7.54 24.14 -16.10
CA VAL A 314 6.48 23.88 -15.11
C VAL A 314 5.26 23.32 -15.81
N VAL A 315 4.65 22.33 -15.18
CA VAL A 315 3.57 21.53 -15.76
C VAL A 315 2.46 21.33 -14.75
N HIS A 316 1.26 21.00 -15.22
CA HIS A 316 0.26 20.41 -14.33
C HIS A 316 0.64 18.94 -14.07
N ARG A 317 0.62 18.49 -12.80
CA ARG A 317 1.05 17.13 -12.45
C ARG A 317 0.30 16.04 -13.21
N ALA A 318 -1.01 16.21 -13.41
CA ALA A 318 -1.83 15.26 -14.17
C ALA A 318 -1.43 15.20 -15.65
N ASP A 319 -0.97 16.31 -16.24
CA ASP A 319 -0.60 16.35 -17.66
C ASP A 319 0.74 15.63 -17.89
N LEU A 320 1.70 15.78 -16.96
CA LEU A 320 2.91 14.96 -16.94
C LEU A 320 2.58 13.47 -16.77
N PHE A 321 1.76 13.15 -15.77
CA PHE A 321 1.35 11.78 -15.50
C PHE A 321 0.72 11.14 -16.74
N ASN A 322 -0.22 11.85 -17.38
CA ASN A 322 -0.90 11.38 -18.58
C ASN A 322 0.06 11.13 -19.74
N ALA A 323 1.04 12.00 -19.98
CA ALA A 323 2.04 11.78 -21.03
C ALA A 323 2.82 10.48 -20.83
N ILE A 324 3.24 10.20 -19.58
CA ILE A 324 3.96 8.96 -19.24
C ILE A 324 3.01 7.76 -19.29
N TYR A 325 1.80 7.89 -18.76
CA TYR A 325 0.79 6.84 -18.73
C TYR A 325 0.40 6.38 -20.14
N GLN A 326 0.21 7.30 -21.09
CA GLN A 326 -0.06 6.96 -22.49
C GLN A 326 1.12 6.22 -23.14
N ALA A 327 2.36 6.63 -22.83
CA ALA A 327 3.55 5.90 -23.28
C ALA A 327 3.65 4.50 -22.66
N CYS A 328 3.20 4.32 -21.42
CA CYS A 328 3.10 3.00 -20.79
C CYS A 328 2.04 2.12 -21.47
N LEU A 329 0.85 2.66 -21.73
CA LEU A 329 -0.23 1.94 -22.44
C LEU A 329 0.19 1.48 -23.84
N ALA A 330 0.96 2.31 -24.55
CA ALA A 330 1.44 2.00 -25.89
C ALA A 330 2.56 0.94 -25.92
N ASN A 331 3.09 0.52 -24.76
CA ASN A 331 4.21 -0.41 -24.67
C ASN A 331 3.76 -1.79 -24.18
N SER A 332 3.80 -2.78 -25.07
CA SER A 332 3.38 -4.16 -24.79
C SER A 332 4.21 -4.89 -23.73
N MET A 333 5.37 -4.35 -23.34
CA MET A 333 6.22 -4.92 -22.28
C MET A 333 5.76 -4.54 -20.88
N ILE A 334 4.74 -3.68 -20.76
CA ILE A 334 4.20 -3.21 -19.48
C ILE A 334 2.81 -3.80 -19.29
N THR A 335 2.66 -4.63 -18.26
CA THR A 335 1.34 -5.04 -17.77
C THR A 335 0.97 -4.15 -16.59
N MET A 336 -0.09 -3.36 -16.73
CA MET A 336 -0.58 -2.48 -15.65
C MET A 336 -1.85 -3.06 -15.03
N GLU A 337 -1.88 -3.17 -13.71
CA GLU A 337 -3.04 -3.67 -12.95
C GLU A 337 -3.40 -2.68 -11.83
N THR A 338 -4.67 -2.30 -11.79
CA THR A 338 -5.27 -1.51 -10.70
C THR A 338 -5.92 -2.42 -9.67
N ASP A 339 -6.39 -1.84 -8.56
CA ASP A 339 -6.97 -2.59 -7.44
C ASP A 339 -6.05 -3.70 -6.88
N ARG A 340 -4.73 -3.44 -6.94
CA ARG A 340 -3.68 -4.34 -6.47
C ARG A 340 -3.00 -3.77 -5.24
N THR A 341 -3.51 -4.12 -4.07
CA THR A 341 -2.87 -3.81 -2.79
C THR A 341 -1.93 -4.94 -2.38
N VAL A 342 -0.62 -4.69 -2.33
CA VAL A 342 0.36 -5.63 -1.78
C VAL A 342 0.37 -5.55 -0.26
N THR A 343 0.20 -6.68 0.41
CA THR A 343 0.10 -6.77 1.87
C THR A 343 1.34 -7.37 2.52
N SER A 344 2.02 -8.29 1.83
CA SER A 344 3.25 -8.90 2.33
C SER A 344 4.20 -9.31 1.21
N VAL A 345 5.47 -9.42 1.59
CA VAL A 345 6.52 -10.03 0.76
C VAL A 345 7.28 -11.04 1.60
N ASP A 346 7.65 -12.16 0.98
CA ASP A 346 8.41 -13.24 1.59
C ASP A 346 9.60 -13.61 0.69
N GLU A 347 10.80 -13.45 1.22
CA GLU A 347 12.04 -13.67 0.48
C GLU A 347 12.32 -15.17 0.35
N ARG A 348 12.67 -15.60 -0.87
CA ARG A 348 13.07 -16.97 -1.17
C ARG A 348 14.47 -16.99 -1.78
N PRO A 349 15.17 -18.14 -1.80
CA PRO A 349 16.55 -18.20 -2.28
C PRO A 349 16.77 -17.67 -3.71
N LYS A 350 15.77 -17.81 -4.59
CA LYS A 350 15.86 -17.41 -6.01
C LYS A 350 14.78 -16.45 -6.46
N SER A 351 13.86 -16.08 -5.58
CA SER A 351 12.69 -15.25 -5.92
C SER A 351 12.15 -14.53 -4.68
N ILE A 352 11.14 -13.70 -4.85
CA ILE A 352 10.41 -13.05 -3.77
C ILE A 352 8.93 -13.22 -4.01
N MET A 353 8.24 -13.77 -3.03
CA MET A 353 6.82 -14.05 -3.08
C MET A 353 6.06 -12.82 -2.62
N VAL A 354 5.20 -12.28 -3.48
CA VAL A 354 4.32 -11.14 -3.17
C VAL A 354 2.89 -11.62 -2.97
N GLU A 355 2.26 -11.21 -1.87
CA GLU A 355 0.86 -11.48 -1.56
C GLU A 355 0.04 -10.19 -1.64
N CYS A 356 -1.10 -10.28 -2.33
CA CYS A 356 -2.07 -9.20 -2.48
C CYS A 356 -3.23 -9.35 -1.49
N ALA A 357 -3.95 -8.26 -1.25
CA ALA A 357 -5.09 -8.23 -0.33
C ALA A 357 -6.25 -9.15 -0.75
N ASP A 358 -6.37 -9.45 -2.04
CA ASP A 358 -7.34 -10.39 -2.61
C ASP A 358 -6.88 -11.87 -2.56
N GLY A 359 -5.75 -12.14 -1.90
CA GLY A 359 -5.16 -13.48 -1.79
C GLY A 359 -4.34 -13.92 -3.00
N MET A 360 -4.24 -13.11 -4.06
CA MET A 360 -3.41 -13.44 -5.22
C MET A 360 -1.92 -13.41 -4.86
N ARG A 361 -1.16 -14.32 -5.50
CA ARG A 361 0.25 -14.54 -5.21
C ARG A 361 1.11 -14.46 -6.48
N TYR A 362 2.20 -13.69 -6.42
CA TYR A 362 3.17 -13.47 -7.51
C TYR A 362 4.61 -13.80 -7.12
N ASP A 363 5.20 -14.82 -7.75
CA ASP A 363 6.59 -15.20 -7.51
C ASP A 363 7.50 -14.40 -8.44
N CYS A 364 8.30 -13.50 -7.86
CA CYS A 364 8.99 -12.43 -8.59
C CYS A 364 10.53 -12.60 -8.55
N ASN A 365 11.25 -12.22 -9.62
CA ASN A 365 12.73 -12.14 -9.54
C ASN A 365 13.19 -10.87 -8.81
N MET A 366 12.38 -9.82 -8.87
CA MET A 366 12.65 -8.50 -8.30
C MET A 366 11.34 -7.76 -8.01
N VAL A 367 11.28 -7.07 -6.88
CA VAL A 367 10.20 -6.16 -6.51
C VAL A 367 10.77 -4.76 -6.31
N ILE A 368 10.15 -3.77 -6.96
CA ILE A 368 10.47 -2.35 -6.81
C ILE A 368 9.33 -1.69 -6.06
N ALA A 369 9.60 -1.24 -4.84
CA ALA A 369 8.67 -0.48 -4.03
C ALA A 369 8.74 1.01 -4.40
N ALA A 370 7.73 1.46 -5.13
CA ALA A 370 7.50 2.84 -5.55
C ALA A 370 6.18 3.39 -4.97
N ASP A 371 5.78 2.87 -3.80
CA ASP A 371 4.49 3.07 -3.14
C ASP A 371 4.41 4.32 -2.24
N GLY A 372 5.39 5.21 -2.38
CA GLY A 372 5.36 6.58 -1.86
C GLY A 372 5.84 6.75 -0.42
N LEU A 373 5.65 7.97 0.12
CA LEU A 373 6.06 8.36 1.48
C LEU A 373 5.58 7.40 2.58
N TRP A 374 4.37 6.88 2.40
CA TRP A 374 3.69 5.95 3.33
C TRP A 374 3.90 4.48 2.92
N SER A 375 5.02 4.18 2.28
CA SER A 375 5.34 2.85 1.76
C SER A 375 5.11 1.77 2.81
N SER A 376 4.24 0.81 2.47
CA SER A 376 4.02 -0.37 3.31
C SER A 376 5.14 -1.40 3.12
N LEU A 377 5.87 -1.32 2.02
CA LEU A 377 7.00 -2.19 1.70
C LEU A 377 8.32 -1.75 2.33
N ARG A 378 8.47 -0.46 2.67
CA ARG A 378 9.66 0.09 3.34
C ARG A 378 10.03 -0.67 4.61
N LYS A 379 9.04 -1.07 5.42
CA LYS A 379 9.24 -1.81 6.67
C LYS A 379 9.96 -3.15 6.51
N PHE A 380 9.93 -3.75 5.31
CA PHE A 380 10.64 -5.00 5.05
C PHE A 380 12.14 -4.76 4.81
N VAL A 381 12.52 -3.55 4.40
CA VAL A 381 13.91 -3.13 4.20
C VAL A 381 14.50 -2.50 5.46
N CYS A 382 13.77 -1.60 6.12
CA CYS A 382 14.21 -0.90 7.32
C CYS A 382 13.05 -0.63 8.29
N ASP A 383 13.34 -0.63 9.59
CA ASP A 383 12.38 -0.26 10.64
C ASP A 383 12.66 1.15 11.16
N ASP A 384 12.40 2.16 10.32
CA ASP A 384 12.63 3.59 10.64
C ASP A 384 11.36 4.32 11.11
N GLY A 385 10.32 3.58 11.48
CA GLY A 385 9.06 4.11 12.00
C GLY A 385 8.23 4.93 11.00
N ALA A 386 7.38 5.80 11.52
CA ALA A 386 6.51 6.69 10.74
C ALA A 386 7.30 7.87 10.12
N PRO A 387 6.80 8.50 9.04
CA PRO A 387 7.39 9.72 8.50
C PRO A 387 7.50 10.83 9.55
N ILE A 388 8.51 11.68 9.40
CA ILE A 388 8.80 12.77 10.33
C ILE A 388 8.04 14.01 9.86
N SER A 389 7.18 14.57 10.73
CA SER A 389 6.50 15.83 10.42
C SER A 389 7.49 16.98 10.43
N ALA A 390 7.47 17.80 9.38
CA ALA A 390 8.25 19.03 9.31
C ALA A 390 7.61 20.17 10.13
N GLY A 391 6.40 19.98 10.66
CA GLY A 391 5.61 21.02 11.32
C GLY A 391 5.03 22.06 10.35
N TYR A 392 5.13 21.83 9.05
CA TYR A 392 4.58 22.69 8.00
C TYR A 392 3.33 22.09 7.38
N VAL A 393 2.46 22.97 6.89
CA VAL A 393 1.20 22.61 6.24
C VAL A 393 1.10 23.36 4.92
N THR A 394 0.72 22.62 3.88
CA THR A 394 0.55 23.14 2.53
C THR A 394 -0.93 23.18 2.16
N TYR A 395 -1.35 24.31 1.60
CA TYR A 395 -2.59 24.45 0.84
C TYR A 395 -2.25 24.77 -0.61
N ARG A 396 -3.02 24.21 -1.54
CA ARG A 396 -2.80 24.37 -2.99
C ARG A 396 -4.03 24.93 -3.66
N GLY A 397 -3.84 25.55 -4.81
CA GLY A 397 -4.95 26.01 -5.64
C GLY A 397 -4.48 26.36 -7.04
N THR A 398 -5.39 26.26 -7.99
CA THR A 398 -5.19 26.71 -9.37
C THR A 398 -6.30 27.69 -9.72
N ILE A 399 -5.94 28.81 -10.35
CA ILE A 399 -6.88 29.81 -10.84
C ILE A 399 -6.77 29.90 -12.36
N ASP A 400 -7.86 30.22 -13.06
CA ASP A 400 -7.79 30.70 -14.44
C ASP A 400 -6.90 31.97 -14.49
N ILE A 401 -5.93 31.99 -15.42
CA ILE A 401 -4.97 33.09 -15.56
C ILE A 401 -5.66 34.45 -15.74
N LYS A 402 -6.86 34.49 -16.35
CA LYS A 402 -7.63 35.72 -16.61
C LYS A 402 -8.11 36.40 -15.34
N GLN A 403 -8.20 35.66 -14.25
CA GLN A 403 -8.61 36.18 -12.93
C GLN A 403 -7.41 36.67 -12.11
N VAL A 404 -6.19 36.48 -12.61
CA VAL A 404 -4.96 36.83 -11.90
C VAL A 404 -4.51 38.23 -12.31
N SER A 405 -4.11 39.05 -11.34
CA SER A 405 -3.51 40.37 -11.61
C SER A 405 -2.24 40.21 -12.45
N LYS A 406 -2.02 41.11 -13.42
CA LYS A 406 -0.78 41.15 -14.21
C LYS A 406 0.46 41.40 -13.35
N GLU A 407 0.30 42.02 -12.18
CA GLU A 407 1.37 42.24 -11.19
C GLU A 407 1.82 40.93 -10.52
N ALA A 408 1.10 39.83 -10.72
CA ALA A 408 1.45 38.51 -10.19
C ALA A 408 2.57 37.81 -10.99
N GLY A 409 3.46 38.52 -11.67
CA GLY A 409 4.67 37.94 -12.27
C GLY A 409 4.39 36.74 -13.19
N LEU A 410 3.41 36.88 -14.10
CA LEU A 410 2.83 35.81 -14.92
C LEU A 410 3.79 35.14 -15.93
N GLU A 411 5.07 35.51 -15.93
CA GLU A 411 6.09 34.91 -16.79
C GLU A 411 7.11 34.07 -16.01
N ASN A 412 6.97 33.99 -14.69
CA ASN A 412 8.00 33.48 -13.79
C ASN A 412 7.45 32.45 -12.80
N VAL A 413 8.38 31.73 -12.17
CA VAL A 413 8.12 31.09 -10.88
C VAL A 413 8.39 32.10 -9.79
N GLN A 414 7.36 32.46 -9.03
CA GLN A 414 7.49 33.36 -7.89
C GLN A 414 7.57 32.58 -6.59
N PHE A 415 8.64 32.80 -5.84
CA PHE A 415 8.85 32.23 -4.52
C PHE A 415 8.84 33.34 -3.47
N TRP A 416 7.69 33.54 -2.85
CA TRP A 416 7.49 34.51 -1.79
C TRP A 416 7.89 33.89 -0.46
N ILE A 417 8.89 34.45 0.22
CA ILE A 417 9.48 33.87 1.42
C ILE A 417 9.35 34.83 2.61
N GLY A 418 9.17 34.29 3.81
CA GLY A 418 9.12 35.08 5.03
C GLY A 418 9.16 34.21 6.28
N PRO A 419 9.21 34.82 7.47
CA PRO A 419 9.21 34.11 8.74
C PRO A 419 8.12 33.05 8.82
N ASP A 420 8.53 31.77 8.89
CA ASP A 420 7.65 30.59 8.97
C ASP A 420 6.59 30.44 7.85
N ILE A 421 6.60 31.27 6.80
CA ILE A 421 5.63 31.22 5.70
C ILE A 421 6.32 31.28 4.34
N HIS A 422 5.77 30.61 3.35
CA HIS A 422 6.10 30.89 1.97
C HIS A 422 4.91 30.63 1.04
N LEU A 423 4.91 31.30 -0.11
CA LEU A 423 3.94 31.12 -1.16
C LEU A 423 4.69 30.91 -2.48
N VAL A 424 4.41 29.81 -3.17
CA VAL A 424 4.94 29.54 -4.52
C VAL A 424 3.83 29.74 -5.52
N GLN A 425 4.10 30.49 -6.59
CA GLN A 425 3.13 30.71 -7.66
C GLN A 425 3.77 30.68 -9.04
N TYR A 426 3.09 30.12 -10.03
CA TYR A 426 3.56 30.09 -11.42
C TYR A 426 2.46 29.69 -12.40
N PRO A 427 2.51 30.14 -13.65
CA PRO A 427 1.62 29.66 -14.69
C PRO A 427 1.89 28.20 -15.04
N ILE A 428 0.85 27.48 -15.46
CA ILE A 428 0.88 26.11 -15.98
C ILE A 428 -0.06 26.02 -17.19
N ARG A 429 -0.06 24.90 -17.93
CA ARG A 429 -0.90 24.70 -19.13
C ARG A 429 -0.74 25.81 -20.15
N ARG A 430 0.49 26.01 -20.64
CA ARG A 430 0.85 27.10 -21.57
C ARG A 430 0.47 28.51 -21.09
N GLY A 431 0.29 28.68 -19.78
CA GLY A 431 -0.11 29.96 -19.18
C GLY A 431 -1.62 30.16 -19.05
N GLU A 432 -2.44 29.12 -19.27
CA GLU A 432 -3.91 29.19 -19.15
C GLU A 432 -4.37 29.15 -17.68
N SER A 433 -3.56 28.59 -16.78
CA SER A 433 -3.87 28.49 -15.35
C SER A 433 -2.69 28.93 -14.50
N TYR A 434 -2.96 29.42 -13.30
CA TYR A 434 -1.96 29.90 -12.35
C TYR A 434 -1.97 29.03 -11.10
N ASN A 435 -0.90 28.27 -10.91
CA ASN A 435 -0.68 27.44 -9.75
C ASN A 435 -0.29 28.27 -8.54
N GLN A 436 -0.78 27.86 -7.36
CA GLN A 436 -0.44 28.45 -6.08
C GLN A 436 -0.27 27.36 -5.02
N ALA A 437 0.75 27.51 -4.18
CA ALA A 437 0.93 26.71 -2.98
C ALA A 437 1.33 27.63 -1.83
N ALA A 438 0.47 27.74 -0.81
CA ALA A 438 0.78 28.46 0.43
C ALA A 438 1.18 27.46 1.51
N ILE A 439 2.32 27.73 2.14
CA ILE A 439 2.91 26.88 3.15
C ILE A 439 3.18 27.72 4.39
N PHE A 440 2.82 27.22 5.56
CA PHE A 440 3.12 27.85 6.84
C PHE A 440 3.53 26.83 7.88
N LYS A 441 4.34 27.27 8.84
CA LYS A 441 4.64 26.50 10.04
C LYS A 441 3.46 26.56 11.00
N SER A 442 2.92 25.39 11.32
CA SER A 442 1.93 25.22 12.38
C SER A 442 2.61 25.48 13.73
N LYS A 443 1.97 26.26 14.60
CA LYS A 443 2.42 26.41 16.00
C LYS A 443 1.89 25.31 16.89
N LYS A 444 0.90 24.57 16.43
CA LYS A 444 0.36 23.37 17.10
C LYS A 444 1.21 22.17 16.72
N ILE A 445 1.47 21.31 17.69
CA ILE A 445 2.12 20.02 17.45
C ILE A 445 1.11 19.15 16.70
N PRO A 446 1.55 18.40 15.67
CA PRO A 446 0.75 17.31 15.13
C PRO A 446 0.51 16.27 16.23
N ASP A 447 -0.58 16.40 16.97
CA ASP A 447 -1.13 15.33 17.78
C ASP A 447 -2.29 14.67 17.01
N ASP A 448 -2.95 13.67 17.60
CA ASP A 448 -4.09 12.97 17.02
C ASP A 448 -5.35 13.85 16.87
N THR A 449 -5.23 15.17 16.95
CA THR A 449 -6.34 16.13 16.78
C THR A 449 -6.35 16.72 15.38
N ASP A 450 -7.55 17.04 14.89
CA ASP A 450 -7.74 17.73 13.60
C ASP A 450 -7.54 19.25 13.69
N GLU A 451 -7.00 19.76 14.78
CA GLU A 451 -6.98 21.19 15.09
C GLU A 451 -5.76 21.96 14.55
N TRP A 452 -4.78 21.30 13.95
CA TRP A 452 -3.55 21.92 13.46
C TRP A 452 -3.57 22.13 11.95
N GLY A 453 -2.95 23.20 11.46
CA GLY A 453 -2.87 23.45 10.03
C GLY A 453 -4.20 23.87 9.39
N THR A 454 -5.15 24.41 10.14
CA THR A 454 -6.47 24.75 9.62
C THR A 454 -6.44 25.98 8.70
N LYS A 455 -7.58 26.27 8.05
CA LYS A 455 -7.75 27.50 7.25
C LYS A 455 -7.60 28.76 8.09
N GLU A 456 -8.05 28.73 9.34
CA GLU A 456 -7.95 29.83 10.29
C GLU A 456 -6.48 30.09 10.63
N GLU A 457 -5.71 29.02 10.88
CA GLU A 457 -4.27 29.12 11.09
C GLU A 457 -3.57 29.65 9.82
N LEU A 458 -3.92 29.14 8.64
CA LEU A 458 -3.41 29.68 7.37
C LEU A 458 -3.59 31.21 7.28
N ASN A 459 -4.83 31.69 7.50
CA ASN A 459 -5.14 33.12 7.45
C ASN A 459 -4.38 33.91 8.53
N GLN A 460 -4.27 33.39 9.74
CA GLN A 460 -3.54 34.02 10.84
C GLN A 460 -2.05 34.13 10.50
N ARG A 461 -1.42 33.05 10.04
CA ARG A 461 0.03 33.00 9.77
C ARG A 461 0.42 33.89 8.60
N PHE A 462 -0.41 33.97 7.56
CA PHE A 462 -0.17 34.86 6.42
C PHE A 462 -0.65 36.31 6.62
N SER A 463 -1.21 36.66 7.79
CA SER A 463 -1.63 38.04 8.09
C SER A 463 -0.49 39.07 8.07
N ILE A 464 0.76 38.61 8.22
CA ILE A 464 1.97 39.44 8.11
C ILE A 464 2.35 39.76 6.66
N GLY A 465 1.77 39.06 5.68
CA GLY A 465 2.12 39.19 4.27
C GLY A 465 1.74 40.55 3.67
N CYS A 466 2.41 40.91 2.59
CA CYS A 466 2.08 42.05 1.74
C CYS A 466 0.69 41.87 1.07
N LYS A 467 0.20 42.94 0.44
CA LYS A 467 -1.11 42.94 -0.24
C LYS A 467 -1.25 41.80 -1.26
N HIS A 468 -0.20 41.51 -2.03
CA HIS A 468 -0.21 40.43 -3.03
C HIS A 468 -0.41 39.06 -2.37
N VAL A 469 0.41 38.74 -1.38
CA VAL A 469 0.35 37.46 -0.64
C VAL A 469 -1.02 37.26 0.02
N LYS A 470 -1.58 38.30 0.65
CA LYS A 470 -2.93 38.25 1.25
C LYS A 470 -4.02 38.03 0.20
N ASN A 471 -3.90 38.65 -0.97
CA ASN A 471 -4.87 38.46 -2.05
C ASN A 471 -4.81 37.05 -2.64
N ALA A 472 -3.61 36.47 -2.76
CA ALA A 472 -3.43 35.10 -3.25
C ALA A 472 -4.24 34.08 -2.43
N LEU A 473 -4.26 34.22 -1.09
CA LEU A 473 -4.99 33.29 -0.21
C LEU A 473 -6.49 33.21 -0.49
N LYS A 474 -7.10 34.28 -1.03
CA LYS A 474 -8.54 34.30 -1.35
C LYS A 474 -8.93 33.27 -2.41
N SER A 475 -7.96 32.79 -3.17
CA SER A 475 -8.13 31.89 -4.31
C SER A 475 -7.46 30.52 -4.11
N ILE A 476 -6.85 30.30 -2.94
CA ILE A 476 -6.30 29.00 -2.56
C ILE A 476 -7.44 28.09 -2.15
N GLN A 477 -7.40 26.83 -2.56
CA GLN A 477 -8.40 25.84 -2.17
C GLN A 477 -8.10 25.40 -0.74
N THR A 478 -9.07 25.59 0.15
CA THR A 478 -8.90 25.29 1.58
C THR A 478 -9.51 23.95 1.99
N ASN A 479 -10.01 23.17 1.03
CA ASN A 479 -10.68 21.89 1.29
C ASN A 479 -9.70 20.75 1.55
N PHE A 480 -8.44 20.91 1.12
CA PHE A 480 -7.39 19.91 1.27
C PHE A 480 -6.21 20.49 2.04
N ARG A 481 -6.06 20.00 3.28
CA ARG A 481 -4.90 20.28 4.14
C ARG A 481 -3.84 19.21 3.87
N LEU A 482 -2.64 19.62 3.48
CA LEU A 482 -1.53 18.71 3.20
C LEU A 482 -0.38 18.94 4.18
N PRO A 483 -0.35 18.23 5.31
CA PRO A 483 0.78 18.32 6.21
C PRO A 483 2.05 17.75 5.57
N VAL A 484 3.17 18.39 5.86
CA VAL A 484 4.45 18.13 5.20
C VAL A 484 5.28 17.18 6.06
N TYR A 485 5.70 16.08 5.45
CA TYR A 485 6.54 15.06 6.07
C TYR A 485 7.74 14.76 5.19
N ASP A 486 8.82 14.32 5.80
CA ASP A 486 9.94 13.69 5.14
C ASP A 486 10.46 12.50 5.95
N ARG A 487 11.62 11.95 5.56
CA ARG A 487 12.33 10.94 6.34
C ARG A 487 13.82 11.24 6.35
N ASN A 488 14.51 10.73 7.37
CA ASN A 488 15.96 10.74 7.36
C ASN A 488 16.50 9.80 6.28
N PRO A 489 17.63 10.16 5.62
CA PRO A 489 18.24 9.28 4.64
C PRO A 489 18.62 7.91 5.20
N LEU A 490 18.46 6.87 4.38
CA LEU A 490 18.86 5.50 4.69
C LEU A 490 20.23 5.18 4.10
N SER A 491 20.99 4.31 4.77
CA SER A 491 22.25 3.75 4.27
C SER A 491 22.07 2.56 3.32
N LYS A 492 20.85 1.99 3.25
CA LYS A 492 20.50 0.85 2.40
C LYS A 492 19.05 0.95 1.95
N TRP A 493 18.75 0.65 0.67
CA TRP A 493 17.42 0.71 0.08
C TRP A 493 16.88 -0.65 -0.35
N SER A 494 17.67 -1.71 -0.21
CA SER A 494 17.32 -3.05 -0.64
C SER A 494 17.46 -4.11 0.45
N ARG A 495 16.63 -5.14 0.34
CA ARG A 495 16.77 -6.39 1.09
C ARG A 495 16.37 -7.55 0.18
N GLY A 496 17.28 -8.50 -0.01
CA GLY A 496 17.02 -9.63 -0.87
C GLY A 496 16.74 -9.21 -2.31
N ARG A 497 15.50 -9.41 -2.75
CA ARG A 497 15.01 -9.04 -4.08
C ARG A 497 14.04 -7.85 -4.08
N LEU A 498 13.86 -7.19 -2.94
CA LEU A 498 13.08 -5.96 -2.79
C LEU A 498 14.02 -4.74 -2.78
N VAL A 499 13.65 -3.69 -3.51
CA VAL A 499 14.36 -2.39 -3.50
C VAL A 499 13.38 -1.22 -3.47
N LEU A 500 13.72 -0.15 -2.73
CA LEU A 500 12.95 1.08 -2.63
C LEU A 500 13.32 2.08 -3.76
N LEU A 501 12.33 2.85 -4.22
CA LEU A 501 12.48 3.87 -5.27
C LEU A 501 11.58 5.09 -5.00
N GLY A 502 12.07 6.29 -5.32
CA GLY A 502 11.34 7.55 -5.14
C GLY A 502 11.01 7.82 -3.67
N ASP A 503 9.81 8.34 -3.39
CA ASP A 503 9.38 8.69 -2.02
C ASP A 503 9.33 7.48 -1.05
N ALA A 504 9.33 6.24 -1.55
CA ALA A 504 9.48 5.06 -0.69
C ALA A 504 10.91 4.93 -0.13
N ALA A 505 11.91 5.50 -0.83
CA ALA A 505 13.32 5.49 -0.46
C ALA A 505 13.76 6.80 0.21
N HIS A 506 13.50 7.94 -0.44
CA HIS A 506 14.03 9.26 -0.07
C HIS A 506 12.98 10.38 -0.16
N PRO A 507 11.85 10.27 0.57
CA PRO A 507 10.87 11.34 0.57
C PRO A 507 11.50 12.63 1.12
N MET A 508 11.28 13.74 0.43
CA MET A 508 11.92 15.02 0.72
C MET A 508 10.94 16.17 0.77
N LEU A 509 11.33 17.22 1.48
CA LEU A 509 10.58 18.46 1.51
C LEU A 509 10.58 19.12 0.12
N GLN A 510 9.48 19.78 -0.22
CA GLN A 510 9.23 20.32 -1.55
C GLN A 510 10.10 21.53 -1.95
N TYR A 511 10.89 22.08 -1.02
CA TYR A 511 11.62 23.34 -1.18
C TYR A 511 12.62 23.35 -2.35
N ALA A 512 13.23 22.21 -2.67
CA ALA A 512 14.15 22.08 -3.80
C ALA A 512 13.44 21.79 -5.13
N GLY A 513 12.15 21.45 -5.12
CA GLY A 513 11.43 21.02 -6.33
C GLY A 513 11.98 19.74 -6.97
N GLN A 514 12.64 18.87 -6.20
CA GLN A 514 13.42 17.74 -6.74
C GLN A 514 12.81 16.35 -6.53
N GLY A 515 11.76 16.16 -5.72
CA GLY A 515 11.24 14.82 -5.40
C GLY A 515 10.96 13.94 -6.64
N ALA A 516 10.19 14.47 -7.60
CA ALA A 516 9.92 13.75 -8.85
C ALA A 516 11.19 13.53 -9.68
N ALA A 517 12.04 14.55 -9.82
CA ALA A 517 13.29 14.45 -10.59
C ALA A 517 14.20 13.34 -10.05
N GLN A 518 14.31 13.23 -8.73
CA GLN A 518 15.11 12.20 -8.08
C GLN A 518 14.55 10.79 -8.29
N ALA A 519 13.21 10.64 -8.33
CA ALA A 519 12.59 9.36 -8.68
C ALA A 519 12.81 8.96 -10.16
N LEU A 520 12.90 9.94 -11.06
CA LEU A 520 13.27 9.67 -12.46
C LEU A 520 14.73 9.21 -12.56
N GLU A 521 15.65 9.88 -11.86
CA GLU A 521 17.06 9.48 -11.79
C GLU A 521 17.22 8.07 -11.20
N ASP A 522 16.40 7.71 -10.21
CA ASP A 522 16.40 6.37 -9.67
C ASP A 522 16.08 5.33 -10.74
N ALA A 523 15.02 5.56 -11.53
CA ALA A 523 14.59 4.65 -12.58
C ALA A 523 15.70 4.44 -13.64
N ASP A 524 16.33 5.53 -14.09
CA ASP A 524 17.43 5.51 -15.07
C ASP A 524 18.67 4.75 -14.54
N VAL A 525 19.05 4.98 -13.29
CA VAL A 525 20.19 4.28 -12.68
C VAL A 525 19.87 2.81 -12.44
N LEU A 526 18.69 2.49 -11.91
CA LEU A 526 18.28 1.14 -11.58
C LEU A 526 18.17 0.26 -12.83
N VAL A 527 17.54 0.76 -13.90
CA VAL A 527 17.46 0.02 -15.17
C VAL A 527 18.85 -0.17 -15.78
N THR A 528 19.74 0.82 -15.69
CA THR A 528 21.11 0.69 -16.19
C THR A 528 21.87 -0.40 -15.44
N ALA A 529 21.82 -0.40 -14.10
CA ALA A 529 22.45 -1.42 -13.29
C ALA A 529 21.87 -2.80 -13.59
N TYR A 530 20.55 -2.90 -13.77
CA TYR A 530 19.88 -4.15 -14.13
C TYR A 530 20.34 -4.67 -15.50
N LYS A 531 20.44 -3.82 -16.52
CA LYS A 531 20.95 -4.22 -17.85
C LYS A 531 22.39 -4.75 -17.78
N LYS A 532 23.21 -4.20 -16.89
CA LYS A 532 24.61 -4.57 -16.73
C LYS A 532 24.81 -5.93 -16.07
N TYR A 533 24.05 -6.24 -15.02
CA TYR A 533 24.28 -7.45 -14.20
C TYR A 533 23.22 -8.54 -14.36
N GLY A 534 21.98 -8.16 -14.71
CA GLY A 534 20.85 -9.07 -14.86
C GLY A 534 20.29 -9.63 -13.54
N PRO A 535 19.21 -10.43 -13.61
CA PRO A 535 18.45 -10.89 -12.44
C PRO A 535 19.18 -11.94 -11.57
N LEU A 536 20.20 -12.61 -12.13
CA LEU A 536 21.00 -13.61 -11.40
C LEU A 536 22.02 -12.96 -10.45
N LYS A 537 22.38 -11.70 -10.69
CA LYS A 537 23.33 -10.92 -9.87
C LYS A 537 22.61 -9.72 -9.26
N ILE A 538 21.43 -9.95 -8.70
CA ILE A 538 20.55 -8.89 -8.16
C ILE A 538 21.25 -8.03 -7.10
N ASP A 539 22.09 -8.63 -6.26
CA ASP A 539 22.89 -7.88 -5.27
C ASP A 539 23.85 -6.88 -5.93
N SER A 540 24.39 -7.20 -7.10
CA SER A 540 25.24 -6.29 -7.87
C SER A 540 24.44 -5.15 -8.50
N VAL A 541 23.20 -5.44 -8.94
CA VAL A 541 22.25 -4.42 -9.41
C VAL A 541 21.97 -3.42 -8.30
N PHE A 542 21.57 -3.92 -7.12
CA PHE A 542 21.21 -3.07 -5.99
C PHE A 542 22.40 -2.30 -5.45
N ARG A 543 23.57 -2.93 -5.35
CA ARG A 543 24.79 -2.25 -4.91
C ARG A 543 25.16 -1.08 -5.82
N GLU A 544 25.13 -1.26 -7.14
CA GLU A 544 25.46 -0.16 -8.06
C GLU A 544 24.41 0.95 -8.02
N TYR A 545 23.13 0.60 -7.90
CA TYR A 545 22.04 1.56 -7.72
C TYR A 545 22.20 2.38 -6.44
N GLU A 546 22.37 1.71 -5.30
CA GLU A 546 22.54 2.33 -3.98
C GLU A 546 23.79 3.21 -3.92
N GLN A 547 24.93 2.76 -4.43
CA GLN A 547 26.18 3.52 -4.45
C GLN A 547 26.06 4.84 -5.21
N LYS A 548 25.28 4.87 -6.29
CA LYS A 548 25.06 6.06 -7.10
C LYS A 548 23.99 6.97 -6.51
N ARG A 549 22.90 6.40 -5.99
CA ARG A 549 21.70 7.16 -5.64
C ARG A 549 21.65 7.58 -4.18
N ILE A 550 22.06 6.74 -3.23
CA ILE A 550 21.98 7.07 -1.80
C ILE A 550 22.73 8.36 -1.48
N PRO A 551 24.03 8.54 -1.83
CA PRO A 551 24.73 9.77 -1.47
C PRO A 551 24.13 11.02 -2.13
N HIS A 552 23.71 10.90 -3.39
CA HIS A 552 23.17 12.01 -4.16
C HIS A 552 21.79 12.44 -3.62
N SER A 553 20.83 11.53 -3.51
CA SER A 553 19.48 11.88 -3.03
C SER A 553 19.49 12.29 -1.55
N SER A 554 20.38 11.72 -0.72
CA SER A 554 20.58 12.18 0.67
C SER A 554 21.01 13.64 0.73
N LYS A 555 21.93 14.05 -0.15
CA LYS A 555 22.35 15.44 -0.27
C LYS A 555 21.20 16.35 -0.72
N VAL A 556 20.34 15.88 -1.62
CA VAL A 556 19.14 16.62 -2.05
C VAL A 556 18.10 16.75 -0.93
N VAL A 557 17.88 15.69 -0.13
CA VAL A 557 17.01 15.73 1.06
C VAL A 557 17.50 16.80 2.04
N GLN A 558 18.80 16.80 2.35
CA GLN A 558 19.37 17.81 3.25
C GLN A 558 19.30 19.21 2.66
N PHE A 559 19.65 19.37 1.37
CA PHE A 559 19.55 20.64 0.67
C PHE A 559 18.11 21.20 0.70
N ALA A 560 17.09 20.36 0.53
CA ALA A 560 15.70 20.79 0.64
C ALA A 560 15.35 21.30 2.05
N ARG A 561 15.87 20.67 3.11
CA ARG A 561 15.71 21.14 4.51
C ARG A 561 16.41 22.48 4.73
N ASP A 562 17.60 22.65 4.16
CA ASP A 562 18.40 23.87 4.29
C ASP A 562 17.71 25.04 3.57
N ILE A 563 17.21 24.83 2.35
CA ILE A 563 16.43 25.84 1.61
C ILE A 563 15.15 26.21 2.38
N GLY A 564 14.46 25.25 2.99
CA GLY A 564 13.30 25.52 3.83
C GLY A 564 13.66 26.44 5.01
N THR A 565 14.72 26.10 5.74
CA THR A 565 15.24 26.91 6.86
C THR A 565 15.64 28.31 6.40
N PHE A 566 16.34 28.42 5.27
CA PHE A 566 16.77 29.68 4.68
C PHE A 566 15.58 30.55 4.22
N ALA A 567 14.57 29.95 3.60
CA ALA A 567 13.37 30.67 3.16
C ALA A 567 12.55 31.19 4.35
N HIS A 568 12.47 30.41 5.42
CA HIS A 568 11.59 30.66 6.57
C HIS A 568 12.23 31.40 7.75
N CYS A 569 13.51 31.76 7.67
CA CYS A 569 14.21 32.44 8.75
C CYS A 569 13.62 33.82 9.09
N ASP A 570 13.86 34.28 10.32
CA ASP A 570 13.36 35.53 10.89
C ASP A 570 14.49 36.38 11.50
N GLY A 571 14.13 37.52 12.10
CA GLY A 571 15.06 38.39 12.83
C GLY A 571 16.33 38.76 12.04
N VAL A 572 17.49 38.63 12.70
CA VAL A 572 18.80 38.94 12.10
C VAL A 572 19.14 37.98 10.96
N ALA A 573 18.75 36.70 11.07
CA ALA A 573 19.00 35.71 10.02
C ALA A 573 18.32 36.12 8.71
N LYS A 574 17.08 36.62 8.78
CA LYS A 574 16.36 37.18 7.62
C LYS A 574 17.12 38.36 6.98
N ILE A 575 17.66 39.28 7.78
CA ILE A 575 18.40 40.45 7.26
C ILE A 575 19.63 39.99 6.46
N VAL A 576 20.38 39.04 7.01
CA VAL A 576 21.57 38.45 6.36
C VAL A 576 21.15 37.71 5.09
N ARG A 577 20.11 36.89 5.15
CA ARG A 577 19.51 36.16 4.04
C ARG A 577 19.14 37.09 2.88
N ASP A 578 18.42 38.18 3.16
CA ASP A 578 17.99 39.15 2.15
C ASP A 578 19.20 39.86 1.51
N LYS A 579 20.26 40.15 2.28
CA LYS A 579 21.51 40.71 1.75
C LYS A 579 22.20 39.73 0.80
N ILE A 580 22.38 38.48 1.21
CA ILE A 580 22.98 37.42 0.38
C ILE A 580 22.21 37.27 -0.93
N LEU A 581 20.87 37.22 -0.88
CA LEU A 581 20.06 37.10 -2.09
C LEU A 581 20.24 38.31 -3.01
N LYS A 582 20.23 39.53 -2.49
CA LYS A 582 20.39 40.76 -3.29
C LYS A 582 21.75 40.89 -3.97
N GLU A 583 22.78 40.26 -3.41
CA GLU A 583 24.15 40.26 -3.94
C GLU A 583 24.41 39.10 -4.92
N HIS A 584 23.48 38.15 -5.07
CA HIS A 584 23.62 37.00 -5.97
C HIS A 584 23.58 37.43 -7.45
N ASP A 585 24.55 36.96 -8.23
CA ASP A 585 24.53 37.09 -9.68
C ASP A 585 23.49 36.14 -10.26
N ILE A 586 22.49 36.70 -10.96
CA ILE A 586 21.36 35.97 -11.54
C ILE A 586 21.77 34.90 -12.57
N TYR A 587 23.00 34.98 -13.07
CA TYR A 587 23.61 34.05 -14.03
C TYR A 587 24.66 33.10 -13.40
N ASP A 588 24.86 33.15 -12.08
CA ASP A 588 25.67 32.18 -11.36
C ASP A 588 24.84 30.93 -11.07
N TYR A 589 25.19 29.85 -11.74
CA TYR A 589 24.53 28.55 -11.63
C TYR A 589 25.38 27.50 -10.90
N GLU A 590 26.56 27.85 -10.37
CA GLU A 590 27.49 26.88 -9.78
C GLU A 590 26.85 26.06 -8.67
N PHE A 591 26.03 26.71 -7.84
CA PHE A 591 25.33 26.07 -6.73
C PHE A 591 24.28 25.02 -7.17
N LEU A 592 23.85 25.02 -8.43
CA LEU A 592 22.87 24.09 -9.00
C LEU A 592 23.52 22.95 -9.80
N LYS A 593 24.79 23.09 -10.21
CA LYS A 593 25.47 22.12 -11.08
C LYS A 593 25.44 20.71 -10.55
N TRP A 594 25.74 20.54 -9.27
CA TRP A 594 25.74 19.24 -8.63
C TRP A 594 24.38 18.53 -8.65
N ILE A 595 23.26 19.23 -8.90
CA ILE A 595 21.91 18.64 -9.06
C ILE A 595 21.55 18.50 -10.54
N TYR A 596 21.73 19.55 -11.35
CA TYR A 596 21.14 19.62 -12.70
C TYR A 596 22.04 19.08 -13.81
N GLU A 597 23.36 19.05 -13.59
CA GLU A 597 24.30 18.52 -14.57
C GLU A 597 24.10 17.02 -14.80
N ASP A 598 24.44 16.58 -16.01
CA ASP A 598 24.46 15.17 -16.32
C ASP A 598 25.73 14.52 -15.76
N HIS A 599 25.63 13.98 -14.55
CA HIS A 599 26.69 13.17 -13.93
C HIS A 599 26.96 11.84 -14.64
N GLN A 600 26.26 11.55 -15.74
CA GLN A 600 26.49 10.38 -16.58
C GLN A 600 27.25 10.66 -17.88
N LYS A 601 27.81 11.88 -18.07
CA LYS A 601 28.65 12.20 -19.24
C LYS A 601 29.87 11.26 -19.41
N ASP A 602 30.30 10.57 -18.36
CA ASP A 602 31.38 9.56 -18.40
C ASP A 602 30.96 8.20 -19.00
N ARG A 603 29.78 8.09 -19.62
CA ARG A 603 29.26 6.83 -20.24
C ARG A 603 29.33 6.78 -21.77
N LYS A 604 29.99 7.73 -22.43
CA LYS A 604 30.23 7.66 -23.88
C LYS A 604 31.53 6.97 -24.23
#